data_AF-A0A8T6V3S2-F1
#
_entry.id   AF-A0A8T6V3S2-F1
#
_cell.length_a   1.000
_cell.length_b   1.000
_cell.length_c   1.000
_cell.angle_alpha   90.00
_cell.angle_beta   90.00
_cell.angle_gamma   90.00
#
_symmetry.space_group_name_H-M   'P 1'
#
loop_
_entity.id
_entity.type
_entity.pdbx_description
1 polymer ?
#
loop_
_entity_poly.entity_id
_entity_poly.type
_entity_poly.pdbx_seq_one_letter_code
_entity_poly.pdbx_strand_id
1 'polypeptide(L)'
;MILLDSNIIIALFDGKDVHHKKAVSLLKSIVEQRVYTLSVNLIEIYSVIAKRCRERKYNSNIALEKLRTLESNINIIWVGNPKDIHDEIVDIMIKTNGKLNYIDSIILKYCLDNGAELKTFNKNLMFEYEAAR
;
A
#
# COMPACT_ATOMS: atom_id res chain seq x y z
N MET A 1 1.39 -13.73 -6.81
CA MET A 1 0.24 -12.86 -6.42
C MET A 1 0.62 -11.42 -6.66
N ILE A 2 -0.32 -10.50 -6.93
CA ILE A 2 -0.01 -9.06 -7.01
C ILE A 2 -0.34 -8.40 -5.67
N LEU A 3 0.63 -7.71 -5.09
CA LEU A 3 0.46 -6.90 -3.88
C LEU A 3 0.43 -5.41 -4.25
N LEU A 4 -0.65 -4.72 -3.88
CA LEU A 4 -0.81 -3.29 -4.06
C LEU A 4 -0.38 -2.54 -2.81
N ASP A 5 0.48 -1.55 -3.00
CA ASP A 5 0.83 -0.56 -2.00
C ASP A 5 -0.32 0.43 -1.72
N SER A 6 -0.30 1.06 -0.55
CA SER A 6 -1.27 2.06 -0.10
C SER A 6 -1.42 3.21 -1.10
N ASN A 7 -0.31 3.70 -1.65
CA ASN A 7 -0.30 4.86 -2.56
C ASN A 7 -1.09 4.64 -3.85
N ILE A 8 -1.18 3.39 -4.34
CA ILE A 8 -2.01 3.06 -5.51
C ILE A 8 -3.49 3.11 -5.14
N ILE A 9 -3.86 2.52 -4.00
CA ILE A 9 -5.25 2.49 -3.54
C ILE A 9 -5.74 3.91 -3.23
N ILE A 10 -4.90 4.71 -2.57
CA ILE A 10 -5.18 6.13 -2.29
C ILE A 10 -5.36 6.91 -3.59
N ALA A 11 -4.46 6.74 -4.56
CA ALA A 11 -4.55 7.43 -5.84
C ALA A 11 -5.78 7.00 -6.66
N LEU A 12 -6.16 5.73 -6.60
CA LEU A 12 -7.38 5.24 -7.21
C LEU A 12 -8.62 5.86 -6.57
N PHE A 13 -8.64 5.95 -5.24
CA PHE A 13 -9.79 6.42 -4.48
C PHE A 13 -10.01 7.93 -4.63
N ASP A 14 -8.94 8.72 -4.60
CA ASP A 14 -9.00 10.17 -4.71
C ASP A 14 -8.85 10.63 -6.16
N GLY A 15 -9.97 10.98 -6.79
CA GLY A 15 -10.00 11.45 -8.19
C GLY A 15 -9.18 12.72 -8.46
N LYS A 16 -8.79 13.47 -7.42
CA LYS A 16 -7.89 14.64 -7.52
C LYS A 16 -6.44 14.30 -7.17
N ASP A 17 -6.09 13.02 -7.02
CA ASP A 17 -4.70 12.59 -6.86
C ASP A 17 -3.93 12.76 -8.19
N VAL A 18 -2.70 13.25 -8.13
CA VAL A 18 -1.85 13.44 -9.31
C VAL A 18 -1.56 12.12 -10.04
N HIS A 19 -1.60 11.00 -9.31
CA HIS A 19 -1.40 9.66 -9.84
C HIS A 19 -2.73 8.94 -10.13
N HIS A 20 -3.89 9.57 -9.99
CA HIS A 20 -5.19 8.92 -10.19
C HIS A 20 -5.29 8.24 -11.57
N LYS A 21 -4.96 8.96 -12.65
CA LYS A 21 -4.95 8.40 -14.00
C LYS A 21 -4.00 7.21 -14.15
N LYS A 22 -2.84 7.26 -13.49
CA LYS A 22 -1.84 6.19 -13.48
C LYS A 22 -2.37 4.95 -12.74
N ALA A 23 -3.01 5.14 -11.58
CA ALA A 23 -3.62 4.05 -10.82
C ALA A 23 -4.75 3.36 -11.59
N VAL A 24 -5.63 4.13 -12.25
CA VAL A 24 -6.69 3.59 -13.10
C VAL A 24 -6.11 2.78 -14.27
N SER A 25 -5.07 3.29 -14.93
CA SER A 25 -4.41 2.57 -16.02
C SER A 25 -3.76 1.27 -15.55
N LEU A 26 -3.12 1.28 -14.38
CA LEU A 26 -2.51 0.10 -13.78
C LEU A 26 -3.57 -0.96 -13.45
N LEU A 27 -4.69 -0.58 -12.83
CA LEU A 27 -5.74 -1.54 -12.52
C LEU A 27 -6.35 -2.17 -13.78
N LYS A 28 -6.54 -1.38 -14.84
CA LYS A 28 -7.01 -1.91 -16.12
C LYS A 28 -6.08 -2.97 -16.71
N SER A 29 -4.76 -2.83 -16.54
CA SER A 29 -3.79 -3.80 -17.05
C SER A 29 -3.69 -5.08 -16.22
N ILE A 30 -4.25 -5.11 -15.01
CA ILE A 30 -4.20 -6.26 -14.11
C ILE A 30 -5.60 -6.77 -13.72
N VAL A 31 -6.64 -6.35 -14.45
CA VAL A 31 -8.05 -6.54 -14.07
C VAL A 31 -8.48 -8.00 -13.92
N GLU A 32 -7.85 -8.91 -14.68
CA GLU A 32 -8.13 -10.35 -14.61
C GLU A 32 -7.36 -11.07 -13.49
N GLN A 33 -6.46 -10.37 -12.81
CA GLN A 33 -5.61 -10.93 -11.76
C GLN A 33 -6.17 -10.62 -10.38
N ARG A 34 -6.05 -11.58 -9.46
CA ARG A 34 -6.35 -11.32 -8.04
C ARG A 34 -5.29 -10.39 -7.44
N VAL A 35 -5.76 -9.24 -6.97
CA VAL A 35 -4.94 -8.26 -6.25
C VAL A 35 -5.15 -8.37 -4.75
N TYR A 36 -4.07 -8.11 -4.03
CA TYR A 36 -4.00 -8.17 -2.57
C TYR A 36 -3.41 -6.87 -2.02
N THR A 37 -3.68 -6.58 -0.75
CA THR A 37 -2.90 -5.58 0.00
C THR A 37 -2.69 -6.08 1.43
N LEU A 38 -1.77 -5.47 2.17
CA LEU A 38 -1.52 -5.83 3.56
C LEU A 38 -2.42 -5.03 4.50
N SER A 39 -2.80 -5.62 5.63
CA SER A 39 -3.57 -4.93 6.68
C SER A 39 -2.87 -3.66 7.19
N VAL A 40 -1.53 -3.63 7.20
CA VAL A 40 -0.75 -2.44 7.57
C VAL A 40 -0.96 -1.26 6.61
N ASN A 41 -1.28 -1.53 5.33
CA ASN A 41 -1.61 -0.48 4.37
C ASN A 41 -2.95 0.15 4.67
N LEU A 42 -3.89 -0.56 5.29
CA LEU A 42 -5.19 0.02 5.68
C LEU A 42 -4.99 1.18 6.66
N ILE A 43 -4.06 1.05 7.61
CA ILE A 43 -3.73 2.12 8.57
C ILE A 43 -3.35 3.40 7.83
N GLU A 44 -2.48 3.29 6.82
CA GLU A 44 -2.07 4.43 6.00
C GLU A 44 -3.21 4.96 5.14
N ILE A 45 -3.93 4.09 4.42
CA ILE A 45 -5.01 4.48 3.51
C ILE A 45 -6.08 5.26 4.27
N TYR A 46 -6.59 4.73 5.39
CA TYR A 46 -7.62 5.40 6.20
C TYR A 46 -7.11 6.74 6.75
N SER A 47 -5.87 6.78 7.25
CA SER A 47 -5.27 8.00 7.78
C SER A 47 -5.12 9.08 6.71
N VAL A 48 -4.64 8.72 5.52
CA VAL A 48 -4.47 9.64 4.39
C VAL A 48 -5.80 10.13 3.86
N ILE A 49 -6.80 9.26 3.67
CA ILE A 49 -8.13 9.66 3.21
C ILE A 49 -8.79 10.60 4.21
N ALA A 50 -8.72 10.31 5.52
CA ALA A 50 -9.26 11.20 6.55
C ALA A 50 -8.56 12.58 6.52
N LYS A 51 -7.24 12.61 6.37
CA LYS A 51 -6.47 13.86 6.23
C LYS A 51 -6.89 14.65 4.99
N ARG A 52 -6.97 13.99 3.83
CA ARG A 52 -7.36 14.61 2.56
C ARG A 52 -8.79 15.15 2.59
N CYS A 53 -9.70 14.49 3.31
CA CYS A 53 -11.06 15.02 3.49
C CYS A 53 -11.05 16.39 4.18
N ARG A 54 -10.20 16.58 5.20
CA ARG A 54 -10.04 17.88 5.88
C ARG A 54 -9.41 18.92 4.96
N GLU A 55 -8.32 18.57 4.28
CA GLU A 55 -7.57 19.50 3.40
C GLU A 55 -8.38 19.92 2.16
N ARG A 56 -9.11 18.97 1.57
CA ARG A 56 -9.85 19.16 0.31
C ARG A 56 -11.33 19.46 0.52
N LYS A 57 -11.77 19.60 1.79
CA LYS A 57 -13.15 19.85 2.22
C LYS A 57 -14.15 18.82 1.68
N TYR A 58 -13.75 17.54 1.65
CA TYR A 58 -14.67 16.44 1.36
C TYR A 58 -15.45 16.04 2.62
N ASN A 59 -16.62 15.45 2.43
CA ASN A 59 -17.35 14.81 3.52
C ASN A 59 -16.65 13.50 3.91
N SER A 60 -16.04 13.48 5.11
CA SER A 60 -15.27 12.33 5.60
C SER A 60 -16.12 11.08 5.75
N ASN A 61 -17.37 11.19 6.21
CA ASN A 61 -18.23 10.03 6.43
C ASN A 61 -18.54 9.33 5.10
N ILE A 62 -18.87 10.11 4.06
CA ILE A 62 -19.11 9.58 2.72
C ILE A 62 -17.84 8.93 2.15
N ALA A 63 -16.68 9.55 2.34
CA ALA A 63 -15.41 9.01 1.84
C ALA A 63 -15.03 7.70 2.56
N LEU A 64 -15.15 7.65 3.89
CA LEU A 64 -14.77 6.47 4.66
C LEU A 64 -15.72 5.29 4.42
N GLU A 65 -17.02 5.53 4.23
CA GLU A 65 -17.97 4.46 3.85
C GLU A 65 -17.69 3.90 2.45
N LYS A 66 -17.33 4.78 1.49
CA LYS A 66 -16.89 4.33 0.16
C LYS A 66 -15.60 3.51 0.24
N LEU A 67 -14.66 3.94 1.08
CA LEU A 67 -13.41 3.21 1.29
C LEU A 67 -13.67 1.82 1.91
N ARG A 68 -14.57 1.73 2.89
CA ARG A 68 -15.01 0.47 3.48
C ARG A 68 -15.65 -0.47 2.45
N THR A 69 -16.44 0.07 1.54
CA THR A 69 -17.00 -0.70 0.41
C THR A 69 -15.91 -1.17 -0.55
N LEU A 70 -14.88 -0.36 -0.81
CA LEU A 70 -13.75 -0.76 -1.62
C LEU A 70 -12.96 -1.88 -0.94
N GLU A 71 -12.72 -1.77 0.37
CA GLU A 71 -12.03 -2.78 1.19
C GLU A 71 -12.70 -4.16 1.07
N SER A 72 -14.04 -4.23 1.10
CA SER A 72 -14.77 -5.50 0.95
C SER A 72 -14.58 -6.18 -0.41
N ASN A 73 -14.03 -5.47 -1.40
CA ASN A 73 -13.75 -5.98 -2.74
C ASN A 73 -12.26 -6.27 -2.98
N ILE A 74 -11.38 -5.98 -2.00
CA ILE A 74 -9.93 -6.23 -2.09
C ILE A 74 -9.57 -7.38 -1.15
N ASN A 75 -8.69 -8.28 -1.59
CA ASN A 75 -8.19 -9.33 -0.71
C ASN A 75 -7.18 -8.73 0.27
N ILE A 76 -7.52 -8.72 1.57
CA ILE A 76 -6.64 -8.22 2.62
C ILE A 76 -5.85 -9.38 3.23
N ILE A 77 -4.53 -9.22 3.26
CA ILE A 77 -3.64 -10.14 3.96
C ILE A 77 -3.33 -9.55 5.33
N TRP A 78 -3.76 -10.25 6.37
CA TRP A 78 -3.50 -9.86 7.75
C TRP A 78 -2.09 -10.26 8.13
N VAL A 79 -1.21 -9.27 8.25
CA VAL A 79 0.13 -9.47 8.80
C VAL A 79 -0.02 -9.85 10.27
N GLY A 80 0.80 -10.81 10.72
CA GLY A 80 0.82 -11.27 12.11
C GLY A 80 1.24 -10.18 13.10
N ASN A 81 1.49 -10.56 14.35
CA ASN A 81 1.85 -9.62 15.41
C ASN A 81 3.13 -8.85 15.04
N PRO A 82 3.10 -7.50 14.92
CA PRO A 82 4.28 -6.72 14.56
C PRO A 82 5.48 -6.90 15.50
N LYS A 83 5.23 -7.31 16.75
CA LYS A 83 6.28 -7.62 17.72
C LYS A 83 7.17 -8.77 17.26
N ASP A 84 6.61 -9.75 16.57
CA ASP A 84 7.31 -10.99 16.19
C ASP A 84 8.30 -10.75 15.05
N ILE A 85 8.07 -9.71 14.24
CA ILE A 85 8.91 -9.35 13.10
C ILE A 85 9.71 -8.05 13.32
N HIS A 86 9.58 -7.42 14.49
CA HIS A 86 10.06 -6.06 14.71
C HIS A 86 11.55 -5.88 14.40
N ASP A 87 12.39 -6.75 14.94
CA ASP A 87 13.85 -6.65 14.78
C ASP A 87 14.25 -6.82 13.31
N GLU A 88 13.62 -7.75 12.58
CA GLU A 88 13.87 -7.94 11.14
C GLU A 88 13.48 -6.70 10.33
N ILE A 89 12.36 -6.06 10.69
CA ILE A 89 11.91 -4.83 10.02
C ILE A 89 12.87 -3.69 10.29
N VAL A 90 13.34 -3.53 11.53
CA VAL A 90 14.34 -2.51 11.88
C VAL A 90 15.66 -2.76 11.17
N ASP A 91 16.10 -4.02 11.05
CA ASP A 91 17.30 -4.39 10.30
C ASP A 91 17.20 -4.01 8.82
N ILE A 92 16.04 -4.18 8.18
CA ILE A 92 15.79 -3.73 6.80
C ILE A 92 15.90 -2.21 6.71
N MET A 93 15.30 -1.47 7.65
CA MET A 93 15.40 -0.01 7.67
C MET A 93 16.85 0.47 7.83
N ILE A 94 17.64 -0.19 8.67
CA ILE A 94 19.07 0.10 8.85
C ILE A 94 19.84 -0.19 7.55
N LYS A 95 19.65 -1.38 6.96
CA LYS A 95 20.33 -1.79 5.71
C LYS A 95 20.04 -0.86 4.55
N THR A 96 18.81 -0.34 4.48
CA THR A 96 18.39 0.60 3.44
C THR A 96 18.76 2.05 3.78
N ASN A 97 19.49 2.29 4.88
CA ASN A 97 19.86 3.62 5.38
C ASN A 97 18.65 4.55 5.55
N GLY A 98 17.52 4.00 6.02
CA GLY A 98 16.29 4.73 6.24
C GLY A 98 15.55 5.17 4.97
N LYS A 99 15.94 4.69 3.78
CA LYS A 99 15.19 4.94 2.54
C LYS A 99 13.79 4.35 2.58
N LEU A 100 13.61 3.24 3.29
CA LEU A 100 12.33 2.61 3.53
C LEU A 100 11.85 2.95 4.95
N ASN A 101 10.56 3.28 5.06
CA ASN A 101 9.91 3.39 6.35
C ASN A 101 9.53 1.99 6.89
N TYR A 102 8.95 1.95 8.10
CA TYR A 102 8.57 0.69 8.76
C TYR A 102 7.53 -0.13 7.96
N ILE A 103 6.51 0.53 7.41
CA ILE A 103 5.47 -0.12 6.59
C ILE A 103 6.07 -0.61 5.27
N ASP A 104 6.87 0.23 4.58
CA ASP A 104 7.58 -0.16 3.35
C ASP A 104 8.47 -1.39 3.60
N SER A 105 9.12 -1.46 4.76
CA SER A 105 9.98 -2.58 5.15
C SER A 105 9.17 -3.86 5.41
N ILE A 106 7.97 -3.75 5.99
CA ILE A 106 7.02 -4.88 6.11
C ILE A 106 6.58 -5.36 4.73
N ILE A 107 6.22 -4.44 3.84
CA ILE A 107 5.82 -4.77 2.47
C ILE A 107 6.94 -5.49 1.74
N LEU A 108 8.17 -4.95 1.81
CA LEU A 108 9.34 -5.55 1.18
C LEU A 108 9.58 -6.97 1.71
N LYS A 109 9.65 -7.16 3.03
CA LYS A 109 9.81 -8.48 3.65
C LYS A 109 8.73 -9.45 3.18
N TYR A 110 7.46 -9.04 3.25
CA TYR A 110 6.35 -9.88 2.82
C TYR A 110 6.47 -10.30 1.36
N CYS A 111 6.80 -9.35 0.48
CA CYS A 111 6.97 -9.61 -0.95
C CYS A 111 8.08 -10.64 -1.22
N LEU A 112 9.22 -10.50 -0.56
CA LEU A 112 10.35 -11.41 -0.71
C LEU A 112 10.03 -12.81 -0.17
N ASP A 113 9.48 -12.89 1.05
CA ASP A 113 9.16 -14.15 1.72
C ASP A 113 8.09 -14.98 0.97
N ASN A 114 7.20 -14.31 0.22
CA ASN A 114 6.06 -14.96 -0.43
C ASN A 114 6.10 -14.93 -1.97
N GLY A 115 7.20 -14.43 -2.57
CA GLY A 115 7.29 -14.24 -4.03
C GLY A 115 6.16 -13.37 -4.60
N ALA A 116 5.71 -12.36 -3.85
CA ALA A 116 4.63 -11.48 -4.28
C ALA A 116 5.15 -10.40 -5.24
N GLU A 117 4.44 -10.20 -6.35
CA GLU A 117 4.72 -9.12 -7.28
C GLU A 117 4.22 -7.78 -6.72
N LEU A 118 5.15 -6.92 -6.33
CA LEU A 118 4.82 -5.61 -5.81
C LEU A 118 4.39 -4.64 -6.92
N LYS A 119 3.30 -3.90 -6.67
CA LYS A 119 2.98 -2.66 -7.38
C LYS A 119 3.00 -1.51 -6.39
N THR A 120 3.82 -0.50 -6.67
CA THR A 120 3.93 0.73 -5.88
C THR A 120 4.30 1.92 -6.77
N PHE A 121 3.96 3.15 -6.36
CA PHE A 121 4.51 4.38 -6.92
C PHE A 121 5.69 4.93 -6.11
N ASN A 122 6.03 4.31 -4.97
CA ASN A 122 7.21 4.64 -4.16
C ASN A 122 8.46 4.10 -4.86
N LYS A 123 9.31 5.03 -5.36
CA LYS A 123 10.53 4.68 -6.10
C LYS A 123 11.57 3.98 -5.24
N ASN A 124 11.68 4.36 -3.96
CA ASN A 124 12.66 3.73 -3.06
C ASN A 124 12.25 2.27 -2.79
N LEU A 125 10.98 2.04 -2.46
CA LEU A 125 10.48 0.70 -2.24
C LEU A 125 10.60 -0.19 -3.49
N MET A 126 10.27 0.33 -4.68
CA MET A 126 10.45 -0.43 -5.91
C MET A 126 11.91 -0.76 -6.18
N PHE A 127 12.82 0.19 -5.98
CA PHE A 127 14.26 -0.02 -6.18
C PHE A 127 14.80 -1.12 -5.28
N GLU A 128 14.50 -1.07 -3.97
CA GLU A 128 14.97 -2.08 -3.02
C GLU A 128 14.33 -3.47 -3.28
N TYR A 129 13.06 -3.51 -3.72
CA TYR A 129 12.40 -4.76 -4.13
C TYR A 129 13.04 -5.39 -5.37
N GLU A 130 13.35 -4.60 -6.41
CA GLU A 130 14.02 -5.09 -7.62
C GLU A 130 15.46 -5.51 -7.34
N ALA A 131 16.17 -4.83 -6.43
CA ALA A 131 17.54 -5.17 -6.07
C ALA A 131 17.66 -6.45 -5.23
N ALA A 132 16.62 -6.83 -4.50
CA ALA A 132 16.60 -8.00 -3.62
C ALA A 132 16.02 -9.27 -4.24
N ARG A 133 15.56 -9.21 -5.50
CA ARG A 133 14.88 -10.29 -6.22
C ARG A 133 15.80 -10.98 -7.22
#